data_AF-A0A8H7IYM4-F1
#
_entry.id   AF-A0A8H7IYM4-F1
#
_cell.length_a   1.000
_cell.length_b   1.000
_cell.length_c   1.000
_cell.angle_alpha   90.00
_cell.angle_beta   90.00
_cell.angle_gamma   90.00
#
_symmetry.space_group_name_H-M   'P 1'
#
loop_
_entity.id
_entity.type
_entity.pdbx_description
1 polymer ?
#
loop_
_entity_poly.entity_id
_entity_poly.type
_entity_poly.pdbx_seq_one_letter_code
_entity_poly.pdbx_strand_id
1 'polypeptide(L)'
;MGHLSAARNQPKQMRYWNAVAASRMNRALSGYRPGIERVTSQNAAALFASSGLTAVYLFRTSVMDFIESEAGTPSCGARANEVAGRMMSSVIKTMWGLRGPLEVLMGGWSWLVNGEMLPVASRKWWPKMRKPASPLARDEDERLRRIENLWMRTDRQYDPHSNYLGQALDLLRDTYALVSQLLEMETSQGPHKTGVLVDRAAIFSWVTLIPREYIQLVEAQDRDALVILAHYAVLLTRTNTVWWLEGLGSNFVTAIAIALGPEHRRLIEWPVRVTGVNLPFNASSSRSTALGI
;
A
#
# COMPACT_ATOMS: atom_id res chain seq x y z
N MET A 1 -15.76 8.85 -21.56
CA MET A 1 -14.79 8.37 -20.54
C MET A 1 -13.37 8.29 -21.11
N GLY A 2 -12.84 9.36 -21.73
CA GLY A 2 -11.56 9.32 -22.47
C GLY A 2 -10.62 10.51 -22.28
N HIS A 3 -10.91 11.44 -21.37
CA HIS A 3 -10.12 12.67 -21.23
C HIS A 3 -9.11 12.68 -20.08
N LEU A 4 -9.14 11.70 -19.16
CA LEU A 4 -8.20 11.65 -18.02
C LEU A 4 -6.89 10.91 -18.33
N SER A 5 -6.82 10.15 -19.43
CA SER A 5 -5.59 9.43 -19.84
C SER A 5 -4.60 10.29 -20.65
N ALA A 6 -5.03 11.44 -21.18
CA ALA A 6 -4.22 12.27 -22.08
C ALA A 6 -3.19 13.18 -21.36
N ALA A 7 -3.34 13.41 -20.06
CA ALA A 7 -2.42 14.27 -19.29
C ALA A 7 -1.03 13.63 -19.04
N ARG A 8 -0.85 12.34 -19.40
CA ARG A 8 0.41 11.59 -19.21
C ARG A 8 1.57 12.15 -20.05
N ASN A 9 1.29 12.95 -21.09
CA ASN A 9 2.29 13.39 -22.08
C ASN A 9 2.73 14.86 -21.96
N GLN A 10 2.33 15.61 -20.91
CA GLN A 10 2.75 17.01 -20.75
C GLN A 10 3.17 17.33 -19.30
N PRO A 11 4.47 17.29 -18.98
CA PRO A 11 5.00 17.54 -17.62
C PRO A 11 4.57 18.88 -17.03
N LYS A 12 4.43 19.92 -17.86
CA LYS A 12 3.97 21.25 -17.43
C LYS A 12 2.50 21.24 -16.98
N GLN A 13 1.65 20.53 -17.71
CA GLN A 13 0.22 20.42 -17.39
C GLN A 13 0.01 19.59 -16.12
N MET A 14 0.79 18.52 -15.94
CA MET A 14 0.80 17.70 -14.72
C MET A 14 1.22 18.51 -13.49
N ARG A 15 2.30 19.31 -13.58
CA ARG A 15 2.72 20.22 -12.50
C ARG A 15 1.65 21.25 -12.14
N TYR A 16 0.99 21.83 -13.14
CA TYR A 16 -0.12 22.77 -12.92
C TYR A 16 -1.27 22.12 -12.16
N TRP A 17 -1.76 20.96 -12.61
CA TRP A 17 -2.87 20.27 -11.93
C TRP A 17 -2.50 19.77 -10.54
N ASN A 18 -1.24 19.36 -10.31
CA ASN A 18 -0.74 19.05 -8.97
C ASN A 18 -0.79 20.27 -8.04
N ALA A 19 -0.39 21.45 -8.52
CA ALA A 19 -0.48 22.69 -7.74
C ALA A 19 -1.93 23.09 -7.43
N VAL A 20 -2.84 22.95 -8.40
CA VAL A 20 -4.27 23.18 -8.18
C VAL A 20 -4.83 22.20 -7.15
N ALA A 21 -4.51 20.92 -7.26
CA ALA A 21 -4.94 19.90 -6.30
C ALA A 21 -4.43 20.20 -4.89
N ALA A 22 -3.16 20.58 -4.73
CA ALA A 22 -2.58 20.97 -3.44
C ALA A 22 -3.29 22.19 -2.83
N SER A 23 -3.59 23.22 -3.63
CA SER A 23 -4.35 24.40 -3.18
C SER A 23 -5.76 24.02 -2.70
N ARG A 24 -6.48 23.19 -3.46
CA ARG A 24 -7.81 22.69 -3.08
C ARG A 24 -7.77 21.84 -1.83
N MET A 25 -6.77 20.98 -1.71
CA MET A 25 -6.57 20.12 -0.54
C MET A 25 -6.29 20.95 0.72
N ASN A 26 -5.40 21.94 0.65
CA ASN A 26 -5.13 22.85 1.76
C ASN A 26 -6.38 23.60 2.22
N ARG A 27 -7.22 24.04 1.28
CA ARG A 27 -8.50 24.67 1.60
C ARG A 27 -9.50 23.69 2.22
N ALA A 28 -9.53 22.43 1.78
CA ALA A 28 -10.39 21.42 2.41
C ALA A 28 -9.93 21.12 3.85
N LEU A 29 -8.62 21.05 4.08
CA LEU A 29 -8.04 20.78 5.41
C LEU A 29 -8.37 21.87 6.44
N SER A 30 -8.57 23.12 6.03
CA SER A 30 -8.94 24.20 6.96
C SER A 30 -10.34 24.00 7.58
N GLY A 31 -11.26 23.37 6.85
CA GLY A 31 -12.58 22.98 7.39
C GLY A 31 -12.56 21.61 8.06
N TYR A 32 -11.73 20.69 7.57
CA TYR A 32 -11.62 19.33 8.10
C TYR A 32 -11.03 19.29 9.51
N ARG A 33 -9.91 20.00 9.75
CA ARG A 33 -9.20 20.01 11.04
C ARG A 33 -10.07 20.38 12.25
N PRO A 34 -10.81 21.51 12.26
CA PRO A 34 -11.70 21.82 13.38
C PRO A 34 -12.89 20.85 13.44
N GLY A 35 -13.33 20.31 12.31
CA GLY A 35 -14.44 19.35 12.26
C GLY A 35 -14.12 18.02 12.96
N ILE A 36 -12.88 17.54 12.87
CA ILE A 36 -12.46 16.30 13.53
C ILE A 36 -12.24 16.44 15.05
N GLU A 37 -12.04 17.67 15.56
CA GLU A 37 -11.97 17.91 17.01
C GLU A 37 -13.32 17.65 17.69
N ARG A 38 -14.43 17.83 16.97
CA ARG A 38 -15.79 17.55 17.46
C ARG A 38 -16.66 16.88 16.40
N VAL A 39 -16.62 15.56 16.40
CA VAL A 39 -17.47 14.75 15.53
C VAL A 39 -18.91 14.76 16.06
N THR A 40 -19.87 15.03 15.18
CA THR A 40 -21.31 15.14 15.45
C THR A 40 -22.11 14.38 14.39
N SER A 41 -23.39 14.11 14.65
CA SER A 41 -24.27 13.46 13.66
C SER A 41 -24.42 14.25 12.35
N GLN A 42 -24.26 15.59 12.40
CA GLN A 42 -24.40 16.46 11.22
C GLN A 42 -23.13 16.49 10.34
N ASN A 43 -21.94 16.35 10.93
CA ASN A 43 -20.68 16.48 10.19
C ASN A 43 -19.99 15.13 9.90
N ALA A 44 -20.35 14.04 10.60
CA ALA A 44 -19.67 12.75 10.50
C ALA A 44 -19.59 12.22 9.05
N ALA A 45 -20.70 12.30 8.30
CA ALA A 45 -20.75 11.86 6.89
C ALA A 45 -19.78 12.66 6.00
N ALA A 46 -19.79 13.99 6.14
CA ALA A 46 -18.91 14.88 5.38
C ALA A 46 -17.43 14.67 5.72
N LEU A 47 -17.12 14.49 7.01
CA LEU A 47 -15.76 14.18 7.46
C LEU A 47 -15.29 12.83 6.95
N PHE A 48 -16.15 11.81 6.96
CA PHE A 48 -15.83 10.51 6.39
C PHE A 48 -15.56 10.57 4.88
N ALA A 49 -16.42 11.23 4.11
CA ALA A 49 -16.17 11.44 2.68
C ALA A 49 -14.87 12.22 2.42
N SER A 50 -14.62 13.28 3.20
CA SER A 50 -13.40 14.09 3.10
C SER A 50 -12.14 13.30 3.44
N SER A 51 -12.20 12.40 4.42
CA SER A 51 -11.10 11.50 4.76
C SER A 51 -10.76 10.52 3.62
N GLY A 52 -11.78 9.96 2.97
CA GLY A 52 -11.58 9.08 1.81
C GLY A 52 -10.90 9.80 0.65
N LEU A 53 -11.34 11.04 0.35
CA LEU A 53 -10.69 11.87 -0.68
C LEU A 53 -9.26 12.28 -0.29
N THR A 54 -9.01 12.51 1.00
CA THR A 54 -7.68 12.77 1.54
C THR A 54 -6.75 11.58 1.31
N ALA A 55 -7.21 10.35 1.58
CA ALA A 55 -6.44 9.14 1.32
C ALA A 55 -6.10 8.98 -0.17
N VAL A 56 -7.08 9.21 -1.06
CA VAL A 56 -6.86 9.21 -2.53
C VAL A 56 -5.80 10.23 -2.94
N TYR A 57 -5.88 11.46 -2.41
CA TYR A 57 -4.88 12.50 -2.67
C TYR A 57 -3.49 12.07 -2.17
N LEU A 58 -3.39 11.53 -0.96
CA LEU A 58 -2.12 11.09 -0.38
C LEU A 58 -1.48 9.98 -1.21
N PHE A 59 -2.24 8.96 -1.62
CA PHE A 59 -1.73 7.91 -2.49
C PHE A 59 -1.22 8.46 -3.82
N ARG A 60 -1.98 9.35 -4.46
CA ARG A 60 -1.54 9.96 -5.72
C ARG A 60 -0.26 10.77 -5.53
N THR A 61 -0.18 11.61 -4.49
CA THR A 61 1.03 12.41 -4.23
C THR A 61 2.23 11.54 -3.90
N SER A 62 2.05 10.45 -3.14
CA SER A 62 3.14 9.49 -2.90
C SER A 62 3.70 8.93 -4.20
N VAL A 63 2.85 8.54 -5.17
CA VAL A 63 3.32 8.10 -6.51
C VAL A 63 4.13 9.20 -7.21
N MET A 64 3.78 10.48 -7.04
CA MET A 64 4.57 11.58 -7.61
C MET A 64 5.91 11.73 -6.90
N ASP A 65 5.93 11.67 -5.57
CA ASP A 65 7.14 11.73 -4.73
C ASP A 65 8.14 10.63 -5.14
N PHE A 66 7.61 9.44 -5.50
CA PHE A 66 8.38 8.32 -6.05
C PHE A 66 9.01 8.65 -7.40
N ILE A 67 8.23 9.14 -8.36
CA ILE A 67 8.73 9.50 -9.71
C ILE A 67 9.81 10.58 -9.61
N GLU A 68 9.62 11.58 -8.75
CA GLU A 68 10.61 12.64 -8.53
C GLU A 68 11.90 12.10 -7.88
N SER A 69 11.76 11.11 -7.00
CA SER A 69 12.91 10.45 -6.36
C SER A 69 13.72 9.60 -7.34
N GLU A 70 13.09 8.96 -8.33
CA GLU A 70 13.76 8.18 -9.38
C GLU A 70 14.41 9.05 -10.46
N ALA A 71 13.84 10.21 -10.78
CA ALA A 71 14.38 11.13 -11.79
C ALA A 71 15.72 11.80 -11.38
N GLY A 72 16.07 11.77 -10.09
CA GLY A 72 17.36 12.24 -9.60
C GLY A 72 18.45 11.19 -9.85
N THR A 73 19.33 11.42 -10.82
CA THR A 73 20.44 10.49 -11.16
C THR A 73 21.27 10.13 -9.92
N PRO A 74 21.38 8.85 -9.53
CA PRO A 74 22.15 8.45 -8.36
C PRO A 74 23.64 8.33 -8.71
N SER A 75 24.44 9.34 -8.35
CA SER A 75 25.89 9.35 -8.58
C SER A 75 26.73 9.02 -7.34
N CYS A 76 26.13 8.74 -6.17
CA CYS A 76 26.86 8.42 -4.93
C CYS A 76 26.01 7.60 -3.92
N GLY A 77 26.65 6.71 -3.14
CA GLY A 77 26.00 5.87 -2.13
C GLY A 77 25.26 6.64 -1.03
N ALA A 78 25.74 7.83 -0.63
CA ALA A 78 25.03 8.68 0.34
C ALA A 78 23.68 9.19 -0.20
N ARG A 79 23.60 9.46 -1.51
CA ARG A 79 22.38 9.91 -2.19
C ARG A 79 21.36 8.77 -2.31
N ALA A 80 21.82 7.52 -2.44
CA ALA A 80 20.95 6.34 -2.52
C ALA A 80 20.18 6.11 -1.21
N ASN A 81 20.84 6.26 -0.06
CA ASN A 81 20.18 6.16 1.25
C ASN A 81 19.15 7.28 1.48
N GLU A 82 19.46 8.50 1.01
CA GLU A 82 18.54 9.64 1.08
C GLU A 82 17.29 9.42 0.20
N VAL A 83 17.47 8.89 -1.01
CA VAL A 83 16.39 8.49 -1.93
C VAL A 83 15.53 7.39 -1.28
N ALA A 84 16.16 6.36 -0.72
CA ALA A 84 15.47 5.27 -0.02
C ALA A 84 14.63 5.79 1.16
N GLY A 85 15.19 6.70 1.96
CA GLY A 85 14.49 7.32 3.08
C GLY A 85 13.26 8.11 2.63
N ARG A 86 13.36 8.88 1.54
CA ARG A 86 12.20 9.59 0.95
C ARG A 86 11.13 8.62 0.46
N MET A 87 11.53 7.59 -0.28
CA MET A 87 10.61 6.56 -0.79
C MET A 87 9.87 5.87 0.35
N MET A 88 10.58 5.47 1.40
CA MET A 88 9.97 4.86 2.59
C MET A 88 9.05 5.84 3.33
N SER A 89 9.43 7.11 3.45
CA SER A 89 8.55 8.15 4.01
C SER A 89 7.25 8.27 3.21
N SER A 90 7.30 8.22 1.87
CA SER A 90 6.12 8.21 1.02
C SER A 90 5.25 6.96 1.24
N VAL A 91 5.84 5.78 1.50
CA VAL A 91 5.10 4.57 1.91
C VAL A 91 4.40 4.79 3.24
N ILE A 92 5.14 5.20 4.28
CA ILE A 92 4.63 5.40 5.64
C ILE A 92 3.50 6.45 5.65
N LYS A 93 3.65 7.54 4.89
CA LYS A 93 2.63 8.58 4.69
C LYS A 93 1.31 8.01 4.17
N THR A 94 1.34 7.01 3.28
CA THR A 94 0.11 6.36 2.81
C THR A 94 -0.59 5.55 3.90
N MET A 95 0.18 4.87 4.75
CA MET A 95 -0.37 4.05 5.85
C MET A 95 -1.07 4.94 6.88
N TRP A 96 -0.40 6.01 7.31
CA TRP A 96 -0.98 6.98 8.24
C TRP A 96 -2.11 7.80 7.62
N GLY A 97 -2.00 8.13 6.33
CA GLY A 97 -3.01 8.87 5.59
C GLY A 97 -4.36 8.15 5.53
N LEU A 98 -4.33 6.82 5.51
CA LEU A 98 -5.52 5.99 5.55
C LEU A 98 -6.01 5.77 7.00
N ARG A 99 -5.09 5.47 7.92
CA ARG A 99 -5.41 5.07 9.29
C ARG A 99 -5.87 6.22 10.19
N GLY A 100 -5.15 7.34 10.20
CA GLY A 100 -5.39 8.44 11.14
C GLY A 100 -6.83 9.00 11.05
N PRO A 101 -7.31 9.36 9.84
CA PRO A 101 -8.69 9.79 9.68
C PRO A 101 -9.72 8.73 10.07
N LEU A 102 -9.48 7.45 9.76
CA LEU A 102 -10.41 6.38 10.11
C LEU A 102 -10.55 6.23 11.63
N GLU A 103 -9.45 6.26 12.38
CA GLU A 103 -9.47 6.17 13.85
C GLU A 103 -10.28 7.31 14.49
N VAL A 104 -10.06 8.55 14.03
CA VAL A 104 -10.78 9.72 14.55
C VAL A 104 -12.27 9.64 14.22
N LEU A 105 -12.62 9.08 13.06
CA LEU A 105 -14.01 8.96 12.61
C LEU A 105 -14.75 7.75 13.18
N MET A 106 -14.06 6.81 13.85
CA MET A 106 -14.72 5.70 14.52
C MET A 106 -15.69 6.18 15.61
N GLY A 107 -15.42 7.33 16.25
CA GLY A 107 -16.35 7.95 17.21
C GLY A 107 -17.71 8.33 16.59
N GLY A 108 -17.76 8.57 15.28
CA GLY A 108 -18.99 8.84 14.52
C GLY A 108 -19.58 7.64 13.80
N TRP A 109 -19.06 6.43 14.05
CA TRP A 109 -19.42 5.23 13.27
C TRP A 109 -20.91 4.92 13.31
N SER A 110 -21.56 5.07 14.46
CA SER A 110 -22.99 4.85 14.62
C SER A 110 -23.82 5.77 13.72
N TRP A 111 -23.40 7.03 13.53
CA TRP A 111 -24.07 7.96 12.64
C TRP A 111 -23.82 7.63 11.16
N LEU A 112 -22.63 7.11 10.83
CA LEU A 112 -22.32 6.69 9.46
C LEU A 112 -23.15 5.49 9.02
N VAL A 113 -23.29 4.46 9.87
CA VAL A 113 -24.03 3.24 9.53
C VAL A 113 -25.55 3.39 9.61
N ASN A 114 -26.04 4.47 10.22
CA ASN A 114 -27.47 4.81 10.27
C ASN A 114 -27.83 6.00 9.36
N GLY A 115 -26.89 6.50 8.57
CA GLY A 115 -27.06 7.67 7.69
C GLY A 115 -26.80 7.37 6.21
N GLU A 116 -26.63 8.43 5.42
CA GLU A 116 -26.47 8.34 3.96
C GLU A 116 -25.19 7.61 3.52
N MET A 117 -24.16 7.58 4.38
CA MET A 117 -22.91 6.88 4.10
C MET A 117 -22.99 5.36 4.33
N LEU A 118 -24.14 4.82 4.77
CA LEU A 118 -24.33 3.39 5.04
C LEU A 118 -23.82 2.48 3.89
N PRO A 119 -24.14 2.71 2.60
CA PRO A 119 -23.68 1.85 1.50
C PRO A 119 -22.14 1.86 1.32
N VAL A 120 -21.49 2.95 1.72
CA VAL A 120 -20.05 3.17 1.57
C VAL A 120 -19.29 2.86 2.86
N ALA A 121 -19.95 2.81 4.02
CA ALA A 121 -19.33 2.56 5.33
C ALA A 121 -19.52 1.10 5.78
N SER A 122 -20.73 0.56 5.65
CA SER A 122 -21.05 -0.77 6.14
C SER A 122 -20.69 -1.86 5.14
N ARG A 123 -19.96 -2.87 5.60
CA ARG A 123 -19.65 -4.09 4.83
C ARG A 123 -20.12 -5.35 5.53
N LYS A 124 -21.32 -5.30 6.13
CA LYS A 124 -21.94 -6.47 6.78
C LYS A 124 -22.09 -7.68 5.84
N TRP A 125 -22.11 -7.45 4.53
CA TRP A 125 -22.21 -8.47 3.49
C TRP A 125 -20.87 -9.16 3.18
N TRP A 126 -19.73 -8.64 3.65
CA TRP A 126 -18.44 -9.32 3.48
C TRP A 126 -18.46 -10.70 4.14
N PRO A 127 -17.77 -11.70 3.56
CA PRO A 127 -17.69 -13.03 4.15
C PRO A 127 -17.17 -12.98 5.59
N LYS A 128 -17.95 -13.48 6.55
CA LYS A 128 -17.54 -13.51 7.96
C LYS A 128 -16.33 -14.41 8.20
N MET A 129 -16.24 -15.49 7.45
CA MET A 129 -15.15 -16.46 7.53
C MET A 129 -14.19 -16.24 6.36
N ARG A 130 -12.97 -15.79 6.67
CA ARG A 130 -11.90 -15.57 5.70
C ARG A 130 -11.28 -16.91 5.34
N LYS A 131 -11.51 -17.36 4.10
CA LYS A 131 -10.87 -18.57 3.57
C LYS A 131 -10.42 -18.34 2.12
N PRO A 132 -9.22 -18.80 1.74
CA PRO A 132 -8.77 -18.72 0.36
C PRO A 132 -9.77 -19.37 -0.62
N ALA A 133 -10.31 -18.60 -1.55
CA ALA A 133 -11.40 -19.01 -2.43
C ALA A 133 -10.95 -19.79 -3.68
N SER A 134 -9.68 -19.68 -4.07
CA SER A 134 -9.11 -20.28 -5.29
C SER A 134 -7.85 -21.08 -5.00
N PRO A 135 -7.41 -21.98 -5.91
CA PRO A 135 -6.11 -22.66 -5.77
C PRO A 135 -4.95 -21.67 -5.62
N LEU A 136 -4.92 -20.62 -6.44
CA LEU A 136 -3.94 -19.54 -6.35
C LEU A 136 -3.93 -18.90 -4.94
N ALA A 137 -5.09 -18.60 -4.38
CA ALA A 137 -5.18 -18.00 -3.05
C ALA A 137 -4.69 -18.94 -1.95
N ARG A 138 -4.83 -20.27 -2.11
CA ARG A 138 -4.29 -21.25 -1.15
C ARG A 138 -2.77 -21.31 -1.22
N ASP A 139 -2.20 -21.28 -2.42
CA ASP A 139 -0.74 -21.23 -2.61
C ASP A 139 -0.15 -19.95 -2.02
N GLU A 140 -0.87 -18.83 -2.14
CA GLU A 140 -0.49 -17.55 -1.56
C GLU A 140 -0.61 -17.53 -0.04
N ASP A 141 -1.68 -18.11 0.53
CA ASP A 141 -1.79 -18.26 1.98
C ASP A 141 -0.65 -19.11 2.56
N GLU A 142 -0.30 -20.22 1.90
CA GLU A 142 0.82 -21.07 2.32
C GLU A 142 2.16 -20.32 2.23
N ARG A 143 2.34 -19.47 1.21
CA ARG A 143 3.52 -18.59 1.11
C ARG A 143 3.57 -17.60 2.27
N LEU A 144 2.45 -16.92 2.55
CA LEU A 144 2.36 -15.96 3.65
C LEU A 144 2.63 -16.62 5.00
N ARG A 145 2.01 -17.78 5.25
CA ARG A 145 2.23 -18.57 6.48
C ARG A 145 3.71 -18.88 6.72
N ARG A 146 4.50 -19.11 5.66
CA ARG A 146 5.94 -19.38 5.80
C ARG A 146 6.77 -18.17 6.24
N ILE A 147 6.27 -16.94 6.09
CA ILE A 147 6.96 -15.71 6.52
C ILE A 147 7.21 -15.73 8.03
N GLU A 148 6.31 -16.30 8.81
CA GLU A 148 6.45 -16.42 10.26
C GLU A 148 7.75 -17.10 10.71
N ASN A 149 8.29 -18.02 9.88
CA ASN A 149 9.56 -18.68 10.16
C ASN A 149 10.76 -17.72 10.24
N LEU A 150 10.65 -16.49 9.73
CA LEU A 150 11.72 -15.50 9.74
C LEU A 150 12.12 -15.07 11.16
N TRP A 151 11.16 -14.99 12.08
CA TRP A 151 11.40 -14.64 13.48
C TRP A 151 11.19 -15.83 14.42
N MET A 152 10.25 -16.74 14.13
CA MET A 152 9.95 -17.88 15.01
C MET A 152 11.05 -18.94 15.07
N ARG A 153 11.97 -19.00 14.09
CA ARG A 153 13.11 -19.94 14.09
C ARG A 153 14.40 -19.33 14.64
N THR A 154 14.30 -18.17 15.27
CA THR A 154 15.42 -17.42 15.81
C THR A 154 15.11 -17.00 17.24
N ASP A 155 16.10 -16.46 17.95
CA ASP A 155 15.89 -15.91 19.30
C ASP A 155 14.89 -14.75 19.32
N ARG A 156 14.61 -14.13 18.16
CA ARG A 156 13.59 -13.10 17.98
C ARG A 156 12.19 -13.54 18.40
N GLN A 157 11.89 -14.85 18.44
CA GLN A 157 10.58 -15.34 18.88
C GLN A 157 10.17 -14.84 20.28
N TYR A 158 11.15 -14.52 21.14
CA TYR A 158 10.91 -14.00 22.50
C TYR A 158 10.86 -12.47 22.57
N ASP A 159 11.13 -11.77 21.46
CA ASP A 159 11.01 -10.31 21.36
C ASP A 159 9.51 -9.91 21.42
N PRO A 160 9.11 -8.96 22.27
CA PRO A 160 7.74 -8.43 22.30
C PRO A 160 7.20 -7.98 20.93
N HIS A 161 8.07 -7.49 20.04
CA HIS A 161 7.71 -7.06 18.70
C HIS A 161 7.25 -8.21 17.79
N SER A 162 7.65 -9.46 18.07
CA SER A 162 7.24 -10.63 17.30
C SER A 162 5.73 -10.88 17.35
N ASN A 163 5.06 -10.46 18.42
CA ASN A 163 3.61 -10.51 18.50
C ASN A 163 2.96 -9.58 17.46
N TYR A 164 3.50 -8.36 17.28
CA TYR A 164 2.97 -7.42 16.29
C TYR A 164 3.25 -7.85 14.85
N LEU A 165 4.38 -8.55 14.60
CA LEU A 165 4.65 -9.19 13.32
C LEU A 165 3.64 -10.31 13.03
N GLY A 166 3.37 -11.19 14.00
CA GLY A 166 2.38 -12.25 13.89
C GLY A 166 0.98 -11.72 13.61
N GLN A 167 0.51 -10.75 14.39
CA GLN A 167 -0.79 -10.11 14.18
C GLN A 167 -0.92 -9.46 12.80
N ALA A 168 0.12 -8.73 12.35
CA ALA A 168 0.10 -8.12 11.02
C ALA A 168 0.09 -9.17 9.90
N LEU A 169 0.80 -10.29 10.07
CA LEU A 169 0.80 -11.39 9.12
C LEU A 169 -0.56 -12.10 9.06
N ASP A 170 -1.19 -12.38 10.19
CA ASP A 170 -2.51 -13.02 10.23
C ASP A 170 -3.58 -12.13 9.58
N LEU A 171 -3.58 -10.84 9.88
CA LEU A 171 -4.44 -9.87 9.20
C LEU A 171 -4.18 -9.82 7.69
N LEU A 172 -2.93 -10.00 7.26
CA LEU A 172 -2.59 -10.00 5.83
C LEU A 172 -3.17 -11.24 5.14
N ARG A 173 -3.06 -12.41 5.78
CA ARG A 173 -3.65 -13.67 5.29
C ARG A 173 -5.16 -13.56 5.18
N ASP A 174 -5.81 -12.99 6.19
CA ASP A 174 -7.25 -12.70 6.18
C ASP A 174 -7.63 -11.75 5.03
N THR A 175 -6.79 -10.76 4.74
CA THR A 175 -7.01 -9.80 3.65
C THR A 175 -6.87 -10.48 2.29
N TYR A 176 -5.87 -11.33 2.08
CA TYR A 176 -5.73 -12.14 0.86
C TYR A 176 -6.93 -13.06 0.65
N ALA A 177 -7.38 -13.74 1.71
CA ALA A 177 -8.57 -14.58 1.68
C ALA A 177 -9.82 -13.76 1.33
N LEU A 178 -10.04 -12.61 1.97
CA LEU A 178 -11.13 -11.69 1.66
C LEU A 178 -11.11 -11.24 0.19
N VAL A 179 -9.96 -10.76 -0.29
CA VAL A 179 -9.81 -10.31 -1.70
C VAL A 179 -10.11 -11.46 -2.65
N SER A 180 -9.65 -12.67 -2.36
CA SER A 180 -9.95 -13.85 -3.19
C SER A 180 -11.44 -14.20 -3.23
N GLN A 181 -12.17 -14.00 -2.13
CA GLN A 181 -13.61 -14.26 -2.04
C GLN A 181 -14.45 -13.18 -2.74
N LEU A 182 -13.92 -11.96 -2.87
CA LEU A 182 -14.58 -10.84 -3.54
C LEU A 182 -14.15 -10.64 -4.99
N LEU A 183 -13.30 -11.51 -5.52
CA LEU A 183 -12.86 -11.45 -6.90
C LEU A 183 -13.89 -12.16 -7.78
N GLU A 184 -14.66 -11.40 -8.54
CA GLU A 184 -15.56 -11.94 -9.55
C GLU A 184 -14.77 -12.20 -10.84
N MET A 185 -14.87 -13.41 -11.38
CA MET A 185 -14.34 -13.69 -12.70
C MET A 185 -15.32 -13.16 -13.74
N GLU A 186 -14.86 -12.29 -14.65
CA GLU A 186 -15.69 -11.89 -15.78
C GLU A 186 -16.08 -13.13 -16.60
N THR A 187 -17.38 -13.27 -16.88
CA THR A 187 -17.96 -14.31 -17.74
C THR A 187 -17.68 -14.06 -19.23
N SER A 188 -16.93 -13.01 -19.56
CA SER A 188 -16.61 -12.61 -20.92
C SER A 188 -15.70 -13.63 -21.60
N GLN A 189 -16.13 -14.14 -22.76
CA GLN A 189 -15.39 -15.11 -23.61
C GLN A 189 -14.17 -14.49 -24.33
N GLY A 190 -13.37 -13.69 -23.63
CA GLY A 190 -12.12 -13.11 -24.13
C GLY A 190 -10.88 -13.92 -23.71
N PRO A 191 -9.76 -13.81 -24.43
CA PRO A 191 -8.53 -14.57 -24.15
C PRO A 191 -7.80 -14.14 -22.86
N HIS A 192 -8.25 -13.07 -22.19
CA HIS A 192 -7.68 -12.57 -20.94
C HIS A 192 -8.77 -12.49 -19.86
N LYS A 193 -8.85 -13.53 -19.01
CA LYS A 193 -9.72 -13.52 -17.83
C LYS A 193 -9.09 -12.61 -16.76
N THR A 194 -9.50 -11.35 -16.71
CA THR A 194 -9.15 -10.45 -15.60
C THR A 194 -10.31 -10.44 -14.59
N GLY A 195 -10.05 -10.87 -13.36
CA GLY A 195 -11.04 -10.77 -12.29
C GLY A 195 -11.22 -9.31 -11.84
N VAL A 196 -12.46 -8.91 -11.55
CA VAL A 196 -12.78 -7.58 -11.02
C VAL A 196 -13.14 -7.72 -9.55
N LEU A 197 -12.53 -6.89 -8.71
CA LEU A 197 -12.83 -6.87 -7.28
C LEU A 197 -14.13 -6.11 -7.03
N VAL A 198 -15.11 -6.77 -6.40
CA VAL A 198 -16.44 -6.21 -6.13
C VAL A 198 -16.37 -5.00 -5.20
N ASP A 199 -15.54 -5.06 -4.15
CA ASP A 199 -15.29 -3.94 -3.24
C ASP A 199 -13.79 -3.74 -3.01
N ARG A 200 -13.26 -2.64 -3.55
CA ARG A 200 -11.84 -2.26 -3.43
C ARG A 200 -11.45 -1.86 -2.01
N ALA A 201 -12.41 -1.53 -1.14
CA ALA A 201 -12.11 -1.29 0.28
C ALA A 201 -11.49 -2.52 0.96
N ALA A 202 -11.73 -3.73 0.43
CA ALA A 202 -11.13 -4.95 0.93
C ALA A 202 -9.59 -4.90 0.97
N ILE A 203 -8.95 -4.30 -0.04
CA ILE A 203 -7.48 -4.19 -0.10
C ILE A 203 -6.96 -3.35 1.06
N PHE A 204 -7.67 -2.29 1.41
CA PHE A 204 -7.27 -1.36 2.46
C PHE A 204 -7.49 -1.89 3.87
N SER A 205 -8.34 -2.93 4.03
CA SER A 205 -8.70 -3.48 5.35
C SER A 205 -7.48 -3.84 6.19
N TRP A 206 -6.43 -4.40 5.59
CA TRP A 206 -5.18 -4.71 6.28
C TRP A 206 -4.57 -3.50 6.99
N VAL A 207 -4.28 -2.42 6.25
CA VAL A 207 -3.64 -1.20 6.78
C VAL A 207 -4.49 -0.53 7.85
N THR A 208 -5.82 -0.68 7.79
CA THR A 208 -6.73 -0.12 8.79
C THR A 208 -6.79 -0.90 10.10
N LEU A 209 -6.33 -2.16 10.11
CA LEU A 209 -6.48 -3.08 11.25
C LEU A 209 -5.15 -3.43 11.94
N ILE A 210 -4.02 -3.33 11.23
CA ILE A 210 -2.71 -3.65 11.81
C ILE A 210 -2.41 -2.84 13.08
N PRO A 211 -1.65 -3.37 14.06
CA PRO A 211 -1.23 -2.62 15.25
C PRO A 211 -0.38 -1.39 14.90
N ARG A 212 -0.40 -0.36 15.76
CA ARG A 212 0.43 0.84 15.55
C ARG A 212 1.91 0.52 15.66
N GLU A 213 2.23 -0.42 16.55
CA GLU A 213 3.55 -0.94 16.84
C GLU A 213 4.15 -1.65 15.63
N TYR A 214 3.34 -2.33 14.82
CA TYR A 214 3.81 -2.85 13.53
C TYR A 214 4.20 -1.72 12.57
N ILE A 215 3.45 -0.61 12.53
CA ILE A 215 3.83 0.56 11.70
C ILE A 215 5.14 1.16 12.19
N GLN A 216 5.37 1.20 13.51
CA GLN A 216 6.65 1.65 14.08
C GLN A 216 7.81 0.74 13.67
N LEU A 217 7.61 -0.57 13.54
CA LEU A 217 8.61 -1.48 12.97
C LEU A 217 8.91 -1.15 11.51
N VAL A 218 7.90 -0.80 10.71
CA VAL A 218 8.10 -0.34 9.32
C VAL A 218 8.85 1.00 9.28
N GLU A 219 8.54 1.94 10.18
CA GLU A 219 9.25 3.21 10.33
C GLU A 219 10.72 3.01 10.69
N ALA A 220 11.00 2.04 11.57
CA ALA A 220 12.34 1.59 11.93
C ALA A 220 13.02 0.74 10.85
N GLN A 221 12.37 0.54 9.69
CA GLN A 221 12.83 -0.28 8.58
C GLN A 221 13.21 -1.71 9.01
N ASP A 222 12.46 -2.26 9.97
CA ASP A 222 12.66 -3.62 10.42
C ASP A 222 12.52 -4.63 9.27
N ARG A 223 13.52 -5.52 9.16
CA ARG A 223 13.61 -6.48 8.06
C ARG A 223 12.34 -7.31 7.90
N ASP A 224 11.82 -7.87 8.98
CA ASP A 224 10.71 -8.83 8.92
C ASP A 224 9.38 -8.11 8.69
N ALA A 225 9.20 -6.92 9.29
CA ALA A 225 8.06 -6.06 9.03
C ALA A 225 8.00 -5.64 7.55
N LEU A 226 9.14 -5.26 6.97
CA LEU A 226 9.25 -4.89 5.56
C LEU A 226 8.93 -6.05 4.61
N VAL A 227 9.28 -7.29 4.96
CA VAL A 227 8.90 -8.47 4.17
C VAL A 227 7.38 -8.64 4.12
N ILE A 228 6.68 -8.48 5.26
CA ILE A 228 5.21 -8.53 5.31
C ILE A 228 4.63 -7.41 4.43
N LEU A 229 5.16 -6.18 4.54
CA LEU A 229 4.69 -5.03 3.77
C LEU A 229 4.88 -5.22 2.25
N ALA A 230 5.97 -5.86 1.82
CA ALA A 230 6.19 -6.18 0.41
C ALA A 230 5.14 -7.15 -0.13
N HIS A 231 4.68 -8.10 0.70
CA HIS A 231 3.59 -9.01 0.33
C HIS A 231 2.24 -8.30 0.31
N TYR A 232 2.01 -7.30 1.15
CA TYR A 232 0.84 -6.43 1.02
C TYR A 232 0.85 -5.62 -0.29
N ALA A 233 2.02 -5.10 -0.70
CA ALA A 233 2.16 -4.33 -1.94
C ALA A 233 1.77 -5.11 -3.21
N VAL A 234 1.83 -6.45 -3.17
CA VAL A 234 1.33 -7.31 -4.26
C VAL A 234 -0.18 -7.17 -4.45
N LEU A 235 -0.96 -7.06 -3.37
CA LEU A 235 -2.40 -6.80 -3.47
C LEU A 235 -2.63 -5.46 -4.15
N LEU A 236 -1.94 -4.40 -3.69
CA LEU A 236 -2.03 -3.07 -4.27
C LEU A 236 -1.74 -3.06 -5.78
N THR A 237 -0.78 -3.85 -6.25
CA THR A 237 -0.43 -3.92 -7.67
C THR A 237 -1.49 -4.65 -8.51
N ARG A 238 -2.00 -5.79 -8.03
CA ARG A 238 -2.91 -6.63 -8.84
C ARG A 238 -4.32 -6.09 -8.94
N THR A 239 -4.77 -5.37 -7.93
CA THR A 239 -6.13 -4.81 -7.89
C THR A 239 -6.16 -3.36 -8.34
N ASN A 240 -5.11 -2.91 -9.02
CA ASN A 240 -4.88 -1.54 -9.42
C ASN A 240 -5.62 -1.17 -10.72
N THR A 241 -6.94 -1.10 -10.63
CA THR A 241 -7.77 -0.70 -11.78
C THR A 241 -8.16 0.78 -11.75
N VAL A 242 -7.54 1.57 -10.86
CA VAL A 242 -7.90 2.97 -10.61
C VAL A 242 -6.65 3.85 -10.69
N TRP A 243 -6.79 4.99 -11.38
CA TRP A 243 -5.67 5.88 -11.73
C TRP A 243 -4.86 6.40 -10.53
N TRP A 244 -5.44 6.44 -9.33
CA TRP A 244 -4.79 6.95 -8.12
C TRP A 244 -3.99 5.87 -7.36
N LEU A 245 -4.17 4.58 -7.70
CA LEU A 245 -3.30 3.50 -7.24
C LEU A 245 -2.20 3.16 -8.26
N GLU A 246 -2.31 3.61 -9.52
CA GLU A 246 -1.40 3.23 -10.62
C GLU A 246 0.07 3.37 -10.21
N GLY A 247 0.82 2.26 -10.21
CA GLY A 247 2.24 2.22 -9.82
C GLY A 247 2.54 2.22 -8.32
N LEU A 248 1.57 2.39 -7.43
CA LEU A 248 1.81 2.49 -5.98
C LEU A 248 2.44 1.20 -5.40
N GLY A 249 1.88 0.04 -5.74
CA GLY A 249 2.36 -1.25 -5.24
C GLY A 249 3.77 -1.60 -5.73
N SER A 250 4.08 -1.35 -7.01
CA SER A 250 5.44 -1.52 -7.54
C SER A 250 6.43 -0.57 -6.86
N ASN A 251 6.03 0.69 -6.63
CA ASN A 251 6.86 1.67 -5.94
C ASN A 251 7.15 1.26 -4.49
N PHE A 252 6.18 0.66 -3.79
CA PHE A 252 6.40 0.09 -2.45
C PHE A 252 7.44 -1.01 -2.51
N VAL A 253 7.30 -1.97 -3.43
CA VAL A 253 8.27 -3.06 -3.57
C VAL A 253 9.67 -2.54 -3.87
N THR A 254 9.80 -1.53 -4.74
CA THR A 254 11.10 -0.87 -5.00
C THR A 254 11.67 -0.23 -3.73
N ALA A 255 10.88 0.57 -3.01
CA ALA A 255 11.32 1.22 -1.77
C ALA A 255 11.83 0.18 -0.75
N ILE A 256 11.04 -0.87 -0.55
CA ILE A 256 11.33 -1.95 0.39
C ILE A 256 12.58 -2.71 -0.02
N ALA A 257 12.75 -3.01 -1.31
CA ALA A 257 13.93 -3.70 -1.83
C ALA A 257 15.24 -2.90 -1.67
N ILE A 258 15.14 -1.57 -1.71
CA ILE A 258 16.28 -0.69 -1.43
C ILE A 258 16.54 -0.66 0.09
N ALA A 259 15.51 -0.45 0.91
CA ALA A 259 15.63 -0.39 2.37
C ALA A 259 16.16 -1.70 2.99
N LEU A 260 15.75 -2.86 2.46
CA LEU A 260 16.22 -4.17 2.90
C LEU A 260 17.70 -4.46 2.59
N GLY A 261 18.29 -3.73 1.64
CA GLY A 261 19.64 -4.01 1.16
C GLY A 261 19.74 -5.28 0.29
N PRO A 262 20.80 -5.42 -0.53
CA PRO A 262 20.99 -6.55 -1.44
C PRO A 262 20.92 -7.93 -0.77
N GLU A 263 21.39 -8.03 0.47
CA GLU A 263 21.52 -9.26 1.25
C GLU A 263 20.17 -9.89 1.63
N HIS A 264 19.12 -9.07 1.78
CA HIS A 264 17.78 -9.50 2.17
C HIS A 264 16.77 -9.49 1.00
N ARG A 265 17.15 -9.05 -0.21
CA ARG A 265 16.25 -9.02 -1.38
C ARG A 265 15.61 -10.37 -1.72
N ARG A 266 16.31 -11.47 -1.43
CA ARG A 266 15.77 -12.83 -1.62
C ARG A 266 14.48 -13.08 -0.82
N LEU A 267 14.27 -12.38 0.29
CA LEU A 267 13.07 -12.51 1.13
C LEU A 267 11.81 -11.96 0.44
N ILE A 268 11.99 -11.07 -0.54
CA ILE A 268 10.90 -10.41 -1.29
C ILE A 268 10.97 -10.73 -2.80
N GLU A 269 11.64 -11.81 -3.19
CA GLU A 269 11.78 -12.20 -4.60
C GLU A 269 10.42 -12.43 -5.28
N TRP A 270 9.47 -13.06 -4.57
CA TRP A 270 8.12 -13.27 -5.09
C TRP A 270 7.36 -11.96 -5.29
N PRO A 271 7.28 -11.05 -4.29
CA PRO A 271 6.74 -9.70 -4.52
C PRO A 271 7.36 -8.94 -5.69
N VAL A 272 8.68 -8.98 -5.85
CA VAL A 272 9.39 -8.33 -6.97
C VAL A 272 8.94 -8.91 -8.31
N ARG A 273 8.91 -10.24 -8.44
CA ARG A 273 8.48 -10.90 -9.68
C ARG A 273 7.03 -10.59 -10.03
N VAL A 274 6.13 -10.64 -9.05
CA VAL A 274 4.70 -10.41 -9.30
C VAL A 274 4.39 -8.97 -9.65
N THR A 275 5.12 -8.01 -9.07
CA THR A 275 4.93 -6.58 -9.36
C THR A 275 5.68 -6.11 -10.61
N GLY A 276 6.50 -6.96 -11.23
CA GLY A 276 7.27 -6.63 -12.44
C GLY A 276 8.35 -5.57 -12.20
N VAL A 277 8.77 -5.38 -10.95
CA VAL A 277 9.81 -4.40 -10.60
C VAL A 277 11.16 -4.92 -11.08
N ASN A 278 11.83 -4.12 -11.91
CA ASN A 278 13.22 -4.34 -12.26
C ASN A 278 14.11 -3.65 -11.22
N LEU A 279 14.62 -4.42 -10.26
CA LEU A 279 15.58 -3.89 -9.31
C LEU A 279 16.91 -3.65 -10.03
N PRO A 280 17.56 -2.47 -9.84
CA PRO A 280 18.90 -2.27 -10.34
C PRO A 280 19.83 -3.26 -9.63
N PHE A 281 20.28 -4.28 -10.37
CA PHE A 281 21.24 -5.27 -9.88
C PHE A 281 22.56 -4.58 -9.53
N ASN A 282 23.23 -5.11 -8.51
CA ASN A 282 24.59 -4.74 -8.13
C ASN A 282 25.50 -4.66 -9.37
N ALA A 283 25.94 -3.47 -9.74
CA ALA A 283 26.96 -3.25 -10.76
C ALA A 283 28.36 -3.64 -10.23
N SER A 284 28.53 -4.87 -9.74
CA SER A 284 29.79 -5.33 -9.14
C SER A 284 30.13 -6.79 -9.48
N SER A 285 29.81 -7.26 -10.70
CA SER A 285 30.35 -8.54 -11.20
C SER A 285 30.84 -8.53 -12.65
N SER A 286 30.86 -7.37 -13.32
CA SER A 286 31.29 -7.28 -14.73
C SER A 286 32.33 -6.17 -14.95
N ARG A 287 33.40 -6.16 -14.15
CA ARG A 287 34.71 -5.59 -14.52
C ARG A 287 35.86 -6.38 -13.88
N SER A 288 36.02 -7.65 -14.25
CA SER A 288 37.27 -8.38 -14.02
C SER A 288 37.64 -9.33 -15.17
N THR A 289 37.21 -9.00 -16.40
CA THR A 289 37.57 -9.81 -17.59
C THR A 289 38.01 -8.96 -18.79
N ALA A 290 38.53 -7.76 -18.54
CA ALA A 290 39.11 -6.89 -19.58
C ALA A 290 40.58 -6.53 -19.27
N LEU A 291 41.32 -7.46 -18.66
CA LEU A 291 42.79 -7.48 -18.63
C LEU A 291 43.20 -8.94 -18.83
N GLY A 292 43.34 -9.32 -20.09
CA GLY A 292 43.66 -10.69 -20.49
C GLY A 292 43.53 -10.88 -21.99
N ILE A 293 44.36 -10.13 -22.73
CA ILE A 293 45.13 -10.45 -23.95
C ILE A 293 45.62 -9.12 -24.52
#